data_AF-A0A7S1GIV9-F1
#
_entry.id   AF-A0A7S1GIV9-F1
#
_cell.length_a   1.000
_cell.length_b   1.000
_cell.length_c   1.000
_cell.angle_alpha   90.00
_cell.angle_beta   90.00
_cell.angle_gamma   90.00
#
_symmetry.space_group_name_H-M   'P 1'
#
loop_
_entity.id
_entity.type
_entity.pdbx_description
1 polymer ?
#
loop_
_entity_poly.entity_id
_entity_poly.type
_entity_poly.pdbx_seq_one_letter_code
_entity_poly.pdbx_strand_id
1 'polypeptide(L)'
;RYRESCKALSNRARLLDECNKVMQDYEDAEEADRLAHEAAKNQPDDDGFITVSYSAQVVGSKRELEQGVTTTNRRKGSKRSRKKKDVNGASELKDFYRFQMKEGRKKNLQDLRKRFEEDLARVKKLKEERQYRPFSS
;
A
#
# COMPACT_ATOMS: atom_id res chain seq x y z
N ARG A 1 48.71 26.92 -43.66
CA ARG A 1 48.59 26.25 -42.34
C ARG A 1 47.12 25.96 -41.97
N TYR A 2 46.36 25.32 -42.86
CA TYR A 2 44.94 24.94 -42.58
C TYR A 2 44.59 23.52 -43.09
N ARG A 3 45.56 22.77 -43.63
CA ARG A 3 45.35 21.40 -44.13
C ARG A 3 45.57 20.31 -43.07
N GLU A 4 46.19 20.65 -41.94
CA GLU A 4 46.50 19.67 -40.88
C GLU A 4 45.36 19.50 -39.87
N SER A 5 44.48 20.50 -39.70
CA SER A 5 43.29 20.38 -38.83
C SER A 5 42.20 19.46 -39.42
N CYS A 6 42.22 19.22 -40.73
CA CYS A 6 41.25 18.33 -41.39
C CYS A 6 41.57 16.84 -41.22
N LYS A 7 42.79 16.46 -40.81
CA LYS A 7 43.12 15.06 -40.46
C LYS A 7 42.39 14.61 -39.19
N ALA A 8 42.09 15.53 -38.28
CA ALA A 8 41.26 15.26 -37.10
C ALA A 8 39.78 14.99 -37.45
N LEU A 9 39.28 15.52 -38.58
CA LEU A 9 37.92 15.29 -39.08
C LEU A 9 37.78 13.98 -39.87
N SER A 10 38.88 13.49 -40.48
CA SER A 10 38.91 12.21 -41.20
C SER A 10 38.63 11.00 -40.31
N ASN A 11 38.97 11.08 -39.01
CA ASN A 11 38.68 10.06 -38.02
C ASN A 11 37.31 10.23 -37.34
N ARG A 12 36.65 11.39 -37.51
CA ARG A 12 35.35 11.66 -36.90
C ARG A 12 34.23 10.83 -37.55
N ALA A 13 34.25 10.72 -38.88
CA ALA A 13 33.24 9.93 -39.60
C ALA A 13 33.35 8.45 -39.24
N ARG A 14 34.56 7.89 -39.24
CA ARG A 14 34.81 6.49 -38.82
C ARG A 14 34.43 6.24 -37.36
N LEU A 15 34.80 7.15 -36.45
CA LEU A 15 34.43 7.05 -35.04
C LEU A 15 32.91 7.11 -34.85
N LEU A 16 32.21 7.97 -35.60
CA LEU A 16 30.75 8.04 -35.56
C LEU A 16 30.13 6.72 -36.03
N ASP A 17 30.62 6.14 -37.13
CA ASP A 17 30.15 4.85 -37.63
C ASP A 17 30.38 3.72 -36.62
N GLU A 18 31.53 3.71 -35.94
CA GLU A 18 31.83 2.74 -34.88
C GLU A 18 30.94 2.93 -33.65
N CYS A 19 30.76 4.16 -33.17
CA CYS A 19 29.85 4.46 -32.07
C CYS A 19 28.41 4.08 -32.41
N ASN A 20 27.93 4.41 -33.60
CA ASN A 20 26.57 4.07 -34.03
C ASN A 20 26.36 2.56 -34.08
N LYS A 21 27.33 1.78 -34.57
CA LYS A 21 27.26 0.31 -34.54
C LYS A 21 27.17 -0.23 -33.12
N VAL A 22 28.03 0.23 -32.22
CA VAL A 22 28.03 -0.23 -30.82
C VAL A 22 26.72 0.14 -30.10
N MET A 23 26.19 1.34 -30.35
CA MET A 23 24.91 1.76 -29.78
C MET A 23 23.75 0.92 -30.33
N GLN A 24 23.76 0.63 -31.64
CA GLN A 24 22.75 -0.21 -32.28
C GLN A 24 22.80 -1.65 -31.76
N ASP A 25 23.99 -2.27 -31.66
CA ASP A 25 24.14 -3.61 -31.11
C ASP A 25 23.64 -3.69 -29.65
N TYR A 26 23.84 -2.62 -28.87
CA TYR A 26 23.35 -2.52 -27.50
C TYR A 26 21.82 -2.37 -27.43
N GLU A 27 21.24 -1.52 -28.27
CA GLU A 27 19.79 -1.34 -28.37
C GLU A 27 19.10 -2.65 -28.77
N ASP A 28 19.62 -3.34 -29.79
CA ASP A 28 19.11 -4.63 -30.25
C ASP A 28 19.16 -5.70 -29.13
N ALA A 29 20.25 -5.73 -28.35
CA ALA A 29 20.40 -6.66 -27.23
C ALA A 29 19.43 -6.34 -26.07
N GLU A 30 19.26 -5.08 -25.70
CA GLU A 30 18.32 -4.66 -24.65
C GLU A 30 16.85 -4.90 -25.06
N GLU A 31 16.53 -4.73 -26.35
CA GLU A 31 15.20 -5.06 -26.87
C GLU A 31 14.91 -6.56 -26.84
N ALA A 32 15.88 -7.40 -27.19
CA ALA A 32 15.76 -8.85 -27.10
C ALA A 32 15.53 -9.32 -25.65
N ASP A 33 16.29 -8.79 -24.70
CA ASP A 33 16.12 -9.09 -23.27
C ASP A 33 14.77 -8.61 -22.75
N ARG A 34 14.32 -7.41 -23.16
CA ARG A 34 13.00 -6.88 -22.79
C ARG A 34 11.88 -7.80 -23.27
N LEU A 35 11.95 -8.24 -24.53
CA LEU A 35 10.95 -9.13 -25.11
C LEU A 35 10.93 -10.50 -24.42
N ALA A 36 12.11 -11.07 -24.12
CA ALA A 36 12.23 -12.32 -23.37
C ALA A 36 11.61 -12.20 -21.96
N HIS A 37 11.88 -11.10 -21.26
CA HIS A 37 11.26 -10.83 -19.96
C HIS A 37 9.74 -10.65 -20.06
N GLU A 38 9.25 -9.96 -21.08
CA GLU A 38 7.80 -9.82 -21.30
C GLU A 38 7.12 -11.15 -21.59
N ALA A 39 7.74 -12.02 -22.39
CA ALA A 39 7.25 -13.36 -22.67
C ALA A 39 7.24 -14.26 -21.41
N ALA A 40 8.20 -14.07 -20.49
CA ALA A 40 8.30 -14.83 -19.26
C ALA A 40 7.29 -14.42 -18.16
N LYS A 41 6.72 -13.20 -18.21
CA LYS A 41 5.80 -12.70 -17.16
C LYS A 41 4.55 -13.54 -16.93
N ASN A 42 4.12 -14.30 -17.93
CA ASN A 42 2.88 -15.08 -17.88
C ASN A 42 3.11 -16.59 -17.97
N GLN A 43 4.37 -17.03 -18.02
CA GLN A 43 4.70 -18.44 -18.02
C GLN A 43 4.93 -18.89 -16.57
N PRO A 44 4.23 -19.93 -16.09
CA PRO A 44 4.53 -20.52 -14.81
C PRO A 44 5.87 -21.27 -14.88
N ASP A 45 6.65 -21.17 -13.81
CA ASP A 45 7.91 -21.90 -13.65
C ASP A 45 7.66 -23.42 -13.50
N ASP A 46 8.72 -24.24 -13.45
CA ASP A 46 8.64 -25.71 -13.29
C ASP A 46 7.81 -26.15 -12.07
N ASP A 47 7.81 -25.34 -11.00
CA ASP A 47 7.03 -25.55 -9.77
C ASP A 47 5.59 -24.97 -9.83
N GLY A 48 5.19 -24.38 -10.96
CA GLY A 48 3.84 -23.85 -11.19
C GLY A 48 3.59 -22.43 -10.63
N PHE A 49 4.62 -21.72 -10.19
CA PHE A 49 4.51 -20.34 -9.71
C PHE A 49 4.68 -19.32 -10.85
N ILE A 50 3.94 -18.22 -10.79
CA ILE A 50 4.09 -17.09 -11.71
C ILE A 50 4.83 -15.96 -10.98
N THR A 51 6.02 -15.61 -11.46
CA THR A 51 6.85 -14.55 -10.87
C THR A 51 6.28 -13.16 -11.22
N VAL A 52 5.76 -12.44 -10.22
CA VAL A 52 5.24 -11.07 -10.40
C VAL A 52 6.38 -10.06 -10.41
N SER A 53 6.77 -9.60 -11.60
CA SER A 53 7.69 -8.46 -11.75
C SER A 53 6.93 -7.14 -11.66
N TYR A 54 7.34 -6.21 -10.79
CA TYR A 54 6.82 -4.84 -10.80
C TYR A 54 7.45 -4.05 -11.95
N SER A 55 6.62 -3.42 -12.79
CA SER A 55 7.09 -2.44 -13.79
C SER A 55 7.49 -1.13 -13.10
N ALA A 56 8.59 -1.12 -12.35
CA ALA A 56 9.20 0.12 -11.94
C ALA A 56 9.83 0.77 -13.19
N GLN A 57 9.43 2.00 -13.51
CA GLN A 57 10.03 2.77 -14.60
C GLN A 57 11.54 2.79 -14.43
N VAL A 58 12.25 2.32 -15.46
CA VAL A 58 13.70 2.19 -15.49
C VAL A 58 14.33 3.56 -15.23
N VAL A 59 15.00 3.68 -14.08
CA VAL A 59 16.10 4.63 -13.92
C VAL A 59 17.35 3.80 -13.60
N GLY A 60 18.15 3.52 -14.63
CA GLY A 60 19.55 3.09 -14.50
C GLY A 60 19.83 1.60 -14.27
N SER A 61 19.69 0.78 -15.32
CA SER A 61 20.34 -0.53 -15.58
C SER A 61 20.54 -1.60 -14.47
N LYS A 62 19.92 -2.76 -14.74
CA LYS A 62 20.28 -4.19 -14.54
C LYS A 62 20.90 -4.76 -13.26
N ARG A 63 21.47 -4.01 -12.29
CA ARG A 63 22.14 -4.63 -11.11
C ARG A 63 21.68 -4.20 -9.72
N GLU A 64 20.88 -3.15 -9.57
CA GLU A 64 20.45 -2.71 -8.24
C GLU A 64 19.25 -3.52 -7.68
N LEU A 65 18.49 -4.23 -8.54
CA LEU A 65 17.28 -4.93 -8.09
C LEU A 65 17.54 -6.25 -7.36
N GLU A 66 18.63 -6.98 -7.65
CA GLU A 66 19.01 -8.15 -6.85
C GLU A 66 19.39 -7.75 -5.40
N GLN A 67 19.96 -6.56 -5.21
CA GLN A 67 20.18 -5.98 -3.87
C GLN A 67 18.94 -5.30 -3.28
N GLY A 68 17.97 -4.92 -4.11
CA GLY A 68 16.71 -4.32 -3.68
C GLY A 68 15.80 -5.26 -2.90
N VAL A 69 15.84 -6.58 -3.18
CA VAL A 69 15.05 -7.58 -2.44
C VAL A 69 15.51 -7.73 -0.99
N THR A 70 16.80 -7.51 -0.71
CA THR A 70 17.35 -7.58 0.67
C THR A 70 17.43 -6.23 1.38
N THR A 71 17.25 -5.12 0.67
CA THR A 71 17.37 -3.75 1.21
C THR A 71 16.09 -2.92 1.16
N THR A 72 14.91 -3.55 1.07
CA THR A 72 13.67 -2.92 1.58
C THR A 72 13.65 -2.88 3.11
N ASN A 73 14.78 -2.53 3.73
CA ASN A 73 14.85 -2.15 5.12
C ASN A 73 14.44 -0.68 5.23
N ARG A 74 13.21 -0.47 5.68
CA ARG A 74 12.87 0.57 6.65
C ARG A 74 13.28 2.01 6.27
N ARG A 75 12.72 2.56 5.20
CA ARG A 75 12.55 4.03 5.08
C ARG A 75 11.08 4.36 5.32
N LYS A 76 10.66 4.34 6.59
CA LYS A 76 10.59 5.50 7.50
C LYS A 76 9.63 6.57 6.96
N GLY A 77 8.46 6.64 7.59
CA GLY A 77 7.86 7.94 7.89
C GLY A 77 6.69 8.43 7.06
N SER A 78 6.03 7.62 6.24
CA SER A 78 4.68 8.01 5.82
C SER A 78 3.74 7.76 6.98
N LYS A 79 3.41 8.81 7.74
CA LYS A 79 2.20 8.88 8.58
C LYS A 79 0.98 8.73 7.66
N ARG A 80 0.81 7.54 7.06
CA ARG A 80 -0.42 7.18 6.39
C ARG A 80 -1.46 7.23 7.47
N SER A 81 -2.35 8.21 7.35
CA SER A 81 -3.56 8.28 8.14
C SER A 81 -4.13 6.87 8.21
N ARG A 82 -4.27 6.33 9.42
CA ARG A 82 -5.01 5.10 9.66
C ARG A 82 -6.49 5.39 9.42
N LYS A 83 -6.86 5.83 8.21
CA LYS A 83 -8.21 5.68 7.70
C LYS A 83 -8.32 4.21 7.38
N LYS A 84 -8.63 3.43 8.42
CA LYS A 84 -8.86 2.00 8.39
C LYS A 84 -9.76 1.74 7.20
N LYS A 85 -9.21 1.05 6.21
CA LYS A 85 -9.94 0.58 5.04
C LYS A 85 -10.81 -0.55 5.58
N ASP A 86 -12.09 -0.28 5.84
CA ASP A 86 -13.12 -1.26 6.21
C ASP A 86 -13.47 -2.13 5.00
N VAL A 87 -12.46 -2.75 4.39
CA VAL A 87 -12.60 -3.64 3.25
C VAL A 87 -11.83 -4.90 3.62
N ASN A 88 -12.60 -5.94 3.95
CA ASN A 88 -12.15 -7.33 4.17
C ASN A 88 -11.53 -7.62 5.54
N GLY A 89 -12.30 -7.53 6.63
CA GLY A 89 -12.01 -8.20 7.91
C GLY A 89 -10.77 -7.73 8.69
N ALA A 90 -10.02 -6.76 8.16
CA ALA A 90 -8.80 -6.21 8.77
C ALA A 90 -9.07 -5.03 9.73
N SER A 91 -10.32 -4.83 10.15
CA SER A 91 -10.63 -3.90 11.23
C SER A 91 -10.28 -4.56 12.57
N GLU A 92 -9.69 -3.80 13.50
CA GLU A 92 -9.50 -4.31 14.86
C GLU A 92 -10.88 -4.63 15.44
N LEU A 93 -11.13 -5.91 15.74
CA LEU A 93 -12.35 -6.33 16.41
C LEU A 93 -12.39 -5.62 17.77
N LYS A 94 -13.47 -4.86 18.00
CA LYS A 94 -13.68 -4.11 19.25
C LYS A 94 -13.94 -5.02 20.44
N ASP A 95 -14.18 -6.31 20.20
CA ASP A 95 -14.58 -7.30 21.21
C ASP A 95 -13.59 -8.47 21.33
N PHE A 96 -12.41 -8.36 20.73
CA PHE A 96 -11.44 -9.46 20.75
C PHE A 96 -10.89 -9.73 22.16
N TYR A 97 -10.69 -8.68 22.96
CA TYR A 97 -10.11 -8.81 24.29
C TYR A 97 -11.13 -8.58 25.41
N ARG A 98 -10.99 -9.36 26.48
CA ARG A 98 -11.83 -9.29 27.70
C ARG A 98 -11.90 -7.90 28.33
N PHE A 99 -10.81 -7.12 28.24
CA PHE A 99 -10.78 -5.75 28.78
C PHE A 99 -11.68 -4.79 27.98
N GLN A 100 -11.77 -4.96 26.65
CA GLN A 100 -12.66 -4.16 25.80
C GLN A 100 -14.13 -4.41 26.17
N MET A 101 -14.49 -5.67 26.41
CA MET A 101 -15.83 -6.04 26.89
C MET A 101 -16.13 -5.53 28.31
N LYS A 102 -15.12 -5.39 29.17
CA LYS A 102 -15.29 -4.84 30.53
C LYS A 102 -15.64 -3.36 30.48
N GLU A 103 -14.98 -2.60 29.60
CA GLU A 103 -15.30 -1.19 29.38
C GLU A 103 -16.70 -1.00 28.78
N GLY A 104 -17.06 -1.81 27.78
CA GLY A 104 -18.40 -1.79 27.19
C GLY A 104 -19.50 -2.04 28.23
N ARG A 105 -19.35 -3.06 29.07
CA ARG A 105 -20.30 -3.35 30.16
C ARG A 105 -20.41 -2.21 31.18
N LYS A 106 -19.30 -1.56 31.53
CA LYS A 106 -19.31 -0.42 32.47
C LYS A 106 -20.10 0.76 31.90
N LYS A 107 -19.92 1.08 30.61
CA LYS A 107 -20.67 2.14 29.93
C LYS A 107 -22.17 1.83 29.91
N ASN A 108 -22.54 0.63 29.49
CA ASN A 108 -23.94 0.20 29.47
C ASN A 108 -24.60 0.27 30.86
N LEU A 109 -23.87 -0.09 31.92
CA LEU A 109 -24.37 -0.01 33.30
C LEU A 109 -24.56 1.45 33.77
N GLN A 110 -23.69 2.37 33.34
CA GLN A 110 -23.85 3.80 33.63
C GLN A 110 -25.07 4.38 32.91
N ASP A 111 -25.26 4.04 31.63
CA ASP A 111 -26.43 4.47 30.86
C ASP A 111 -27.74 3.93 31.45
N LEU A 112 -27.73 2.67 31.91
CA LEU A 112 -28.88 2.07 32.58
C LEU A 112 -29.23 2.78 33.89
N ARG A 113 -28.22 3.13 34.70
CA ARG A 113 -28.43 3.91 35.94
C ARG A 113 -29.04 5.27 35.64
N LYS A 114 -28.52 5.99 34.63
CA LYS A 114 -29.04 7.29 34.23
C LYS A 114 -30.51 7.22 33.81
N ARG A 115 -30.86 6.26 32.95
CA ARG A 115 -32.25 6.05 32.51
C ARG A 115 -33.17 5.69 33.68
N PHE A 116 -32.67 4.88 34.62
CA PHE A 116 -33.44 4.52 35.81
C PHE A 116 -33.72 5.73 36.71
N GLU A 117 -32.74 6.62 36.90
CA GLU A 117 -32.92 7.87 37.64
C GLU A 117 -33.94 8.80 36.96
N GLU A 118 -33.87 8.93 35.63
CA GLU A 118 -34.84 9.69 34.84
C GLU A 118 -36.26 9.13 34.96
N ASP A 119 -36.41 7.80 34.90
CA ASP A 119 -37.68 7.11 35.07
C ASP A 119 -38.22 7.27 36.50
N LEU A 120 -37.35 7.19 37.51
CA LEU A 120 -37.71 7.40 38.91
C LEU A 120 -38.22 8.83 39.13
N ALA A 121 -37.56 9.83 38.54
CA ALA A 121 -38.04 11.22 38.54
C ALA A 121 -39.38 11.38 37.83
N ARG A 122 -39.59 10.71 36.68
CA ARG A 122 -40.86 10.74 35.95
C ARG A 122 -42.00 10.12 36.77
N VAL A 123 -41.76 8.96 37.37
CA VAL A 123 -42.73 8.29 38.24
C VAL A 123 -43.05 9.14 39.47
N LYS A 124 -42.06 9.82 40.06
CA LYS A 124 -42.29 10.72 41.19
C LYS A 124 -43.26 11.85 40.82
N LYS A 125 -43.05 12.51 39.67
CA LYS A 125 -43.98 13.55 39.16
C LYS A 125 -45.38 12.99 38.93
N LEU A 126 -45.51 11.84 38.29
CA LEU A 126 -46.81 11.19 38.06
C LEU A 126 -47.53 10.79 39.37
N LYS A 127 -46.77 10.43 40.41
CA LYS A 127 -47.32 10.15 41.75
C LYS A 127 -47.81 11.42 42.43
N GLU A 128 -47.07 12.52 42.33
CA GLU A 128 -47.48 13.84 42.84
C GLU A 128 -48.77 14.31 42.14
N GLU A 129 -48.86 14.13 40.82
CA GLU A 129 -50.04 14.45 40.00
C GLU A 129 -51.20 13.44 40.16
N ARG A 130 -51.02 12.37 40.97
CA ARG A 130 -51.97 11.25 41.15
C ARG A 130 -52.39 10.53 39.86
N GLN A 131 -51.58 10.62 38.81
CA GLN A 131 -51.82 9.96 37.51
C GLN A 131 -51.06 8.63 37.35
N TYR A 132 -50.25 8.23 38.34
CA TYR A 132 -49.49 6.98 38.27
C TYR A 132 -50.38 5.74 38.43
N ARG A 133 -50.56 4.97 37.35
CA ARG A 133 -51.32 3.69 37.32
C ARG A 133 -50.45 2.55 36.79
N PRO A 134 -49.71 1.83 37.65
CA PRO A 134 -48.72 0.83 37.22
C PRO A 134 -49.32 -0.46 36.65
N PHE A 135 -50.56 -0.81 37.00
CA PHE A 135 -51.21 -2.07 36.61
C PHE A 135 -52.66 -1.84 36.16
N SER A 136 -52.92 -0.84 35.30
CA SER A 136 -54.25 -0.65 34.71
C SER A 136 -54.41 -1.46 33.42
N SER A 137 -54.36 -2.79 33.54
CA SER A 137 -54.88 -3.74 32.57
C SER A 137 -55.95 -4.59 33.24
#